data_AF-A0A328BAS1-F1
#
_entry.id   AF-A0A328BAS1-F1
#
_cell.length_a   1.000
_cell.length_b   1.000
_cell.length_c   1.000
_cell.angle_alpha   90.00
_cell.angle_beta   90.00
_cell.angle_gamma   90.00
#
_symmetry.space_group_name_H-M   'P 1'
#
loop_
_entity.id
_entity.type
_entity.pdbx_description
1 polymer ?
#
loop_
_entity_poly.entity_id
_entity_poly.type
_entity_poly.pdbx_seq_one_letter_code
_entity_poly.pdbx_strand_id
1 'polypeptide(L)'
;MATPRKAPRYTAAEQQVEAPAAALPAAPVEAPADTTEAALCPCCGELLAWHEQPCPLPGAAAEAAPAAGTVIMRAAAVTYAYDLGQPVQPETQNRAYAVIWRGQLKERHPDTGWIHRVNVYRLNDGYWDCYREEELQVA
;
A
#
# COMPACT_ATOMS: atom_id res chain seq x y z
N MET A 1 43.44 -41.08 4.83
CA MET A 1 43.65 -39.92 5.71
C MET A 1 42.47 -38.98 5.50
N ALA A 2 41.56 -38.88 6.46
CA ALA A 2 40.33 -38.09 6.37
C ALA A 2 40.24 -37.18 7.60
N THR A 3 40.04 -35.88 7.38
CA THR A 3 39.74 -34.92 8.45
C THR A 3 38.25 -34.57 8.42
N PRO A 4 37.50 -34.73 9.52
CA PRO A 4 36.12 -34.29 9.58
C PRO A 4 36.07 -32.76 9.75
N ARG A 5 35.42 -32.07 8.80
CA ARG A 5 35.10 -30.64 8.90
C ARG A 5 33.98 -30.46 9.94
N LYS A 6 34.36 -29.89 11.09
CA LYS A 6 33.46 -29.45 12.17
C LYS A 6 32.62 -28.27 11.65
N ALA A 7 31.29 -28.43 11.63
CA ALA A 7 30.37 -27.31 11.40
C ALA A 7 30.30 -26.40 12.65
N PRO A 8 30.25 -25.07 12.50
CA PRO A 8 30.08 -24.16 13.63
C PRO A 8 28.64 -24.25 14.16
N ARG A 9 28.52 -24.57 15.45
CA ARG A 9 27.29 -24.45 16.23
C ARG A 9 27.07 -22.97 16.55
N TYR A 10 26.05 -22.36 15.96
CA TYR A 10 25.57 -21.05 16.40
C TYR A 10 24.58 -21.28 17.55
N THR A 11 25.04 -21.06 18.79
CA THR A 11 24.17 -20.90 19.96
C THR A 11 23.84 -19.42 20.08
N ALA A 12 22.62 -19.02 19.72
CA ALA A 12 22.09 -17.71 20.07
C ALA A 12 21.75 -17.76 21.57
N ALA A 13 22.62 -17.21 22.40
CA ALA A 13 22.33 -16.96 23.79
C ALA A 13 21.36 -15.77 23.87
N GLU A 14 20.17 -16.01 24.37
CA GLU A 14 19.38 -15.01 25.09
C GLU A 14 20.28 -14.33 26.12
N GLN A 15 20.44 -13.01 25.99
CA GLN A 15 20.95 -12.20 27.09
C GLN A 15 19.95 -11.09 27.36
N GLN A 16 18.98 -11.47 28.18
CA GLN A 16 18.07 -10.59 28.90
C GLN A 16 18.93 -9.65 29.77
N VAL A 17 19.08 -8.39 29.34
CA VAL A 17 19.67 -7.34 30.18
C VAL A 17 18.51 -6.70 30.94
N GLU A 18 18.31 -7.20 32.17
CA GLU A 18 17.48 -6.56 33.18
C GLU A 18 18.27 -5.39 33.78
N ALA A 19 17.88 -4.16 33.43
CA ALA A 19 18.48 -2.95 33.99
C ALA A 19 17.70 -2.49 35.23
N PRO A 20 18.38 -2.14 36.33
CA PRO A 20 17.74 -1.71 37.57
C PRO A 20 17.08 -0.33 37.44
N ALA A 21 15.93 -0.22 38.11
CA ALA A 21 15.12 0.97 38.25
C ALA A 21 15.92 2.18 38.76
N ALA A 22 16.32 3.05 37.84
CA ALA A 22 16.62 4.44 38.13
C ALA A 22 15.41 5.27 37.69
N ALA A 23 14.67 5.79 38.67
CA ALA A 23 13.58 6.73 38.47
C ALA A 23 14.16 8.02 37.85
N LEU A 24 14.05 8.13 36.52
CA LEU A 24 14.28 9.37 35.80
C LEU A 24 13.02 10.24 35.94
N PRO A 25 13.17 11.55 36.20
CA PRO A 25 12.04 12.47 36.16
C PRO A 25 11.44 12.45 34.74
N ALA A 26 10.13 12.23 34.68
CA ALA A 26 9.35 12.26 33.46
C ALA A 26 9.49 13.63 32.78
N ALA A 27 10.41 13.72 31.81
CA ALA A 27 10.31 14.73 30.78
C ALA A 27 9.00 14.45 30.02
N PRO A 28 8.16 15.47 29.76
CA PRO A 28 7.03 15.29 28.88
C PRO A 28 7.58 14.87 27.51
N VAL A 29 7.39 13.60 27.16
CA VAL A 29 7.48 13.14 25.79
C VAL A 29 6.32 13.83 25.09
N GLU A 30 6.59 15.00 24.53
CA GLU A 30 5.76 15.54 23.46
C GLU A 30 5.78 14.46 22.37
N ALA A 31 4.70 13.67 22.33
CA ALA A 31 4.40 12.87 21.17
C ALA A 31 4.45 13.83 19.98
N PRO A 32 5.26 13.58 18.93
CA PRO A 32 5.05 14.28 17.69
C PRO A 32 3.65 13.91 17.25
N ALA A 33 2.70 14.83 17.49
CA ALA A 33 1.38 14.82 16.91
C ALA A 33 1.51 15.17 15.42
N ASP A 34 2.31 14.39 14.70
CA ASP A 34 2.23 14.27 13.26
C ASP A 34 1.33 13.06 12.96
N THR A 35 0.11 13.10 13.49
CA THR A 35 -1.02 12.64 12.70
C THR A 35 -1.08 13.58 11.51
N THR A 36 -0.25 13.29 10.50
CA THR A 36 -0.42 13.80 9.15
C THR A 36 -1.73 13.19 8.67
N GLU A 37 -2.84 13.77 9.11
CA GLU A 37 -4.15 13.57 8.51
C GLU A 37 -3.98 14.01 7.07
N ALA A 38 -3.63 13.06 6.23
CA ALA A 38 -3.30 13.33 4.86
C ALA A 38 -4.58 13.87 4.22
N ALA A 39 -4.58 15.18 3.98
CA ALA A 39 -5.78 15.90 3.59
C ALA A 39 -6.40 15.22 2.36
N LEU A 40 -7.66 14.81 2.49
CA LEU A 40 -8.41 14.24 1.37
C LEU A 40 -9.01 15.38 0.54
N CYS A 41 -8.99 15.22 -0.77
CA CYS A 41 -9.55 16.19 -1.69
C CYS A 41 -11.07 16.19 -1.54
N PRO A 42 -11.70 17.35 -1.24
CA PRO A 42 -13.15 17.40 -1.04
C PRO A 42 -13.95 17.13 -2.34
N CYS A 43 -13.30 17.12 -3.50
CA CYS A 43 -13.95 16.86 -4.79
C CYS A 43 -13.98 15.37 -5.17
N CYS A 44 -12.92 14.61 -4.88
CA CYS A 44 -12.80 13.21 -5.29
C CYS A 44 -12.53 12.21 -4.15
N GLY A 45 -12.25 12.70 -2.93
CA GLY A 45 -11.94 11.85 -1.77
C GLY A 45 -10.53 11.24 -1.76
N GLU A 46 -9.69 11.52 -2.76
CA GLU A 46 -8.31 11.06 -2.86
C GLU A 46 -7.35 11.94 -2.03
N LEU A 47 -6.16 11.43 -1.70
CA LEU A 47 -5.15 12.17 -0.95
C LEU A 47 -4.64 13.39 -1.75
N LEU A 48 -4.62 14.60 -1.16
CA LEU A 48 -4.16 15.82 -1.85
C LEU A 48 -2.72 15.71 -2.36
N ALA A 49 -1.86 14.98 -1.63
CA ALA A 49 -0.49 14.73 -2.05
C ALA A 49 -0.39 13.95 -3.38
N TRP A 50 -1.49 13.37 -3.87
CA TRP A 50 -1.54 12.59 -5.10
C TRP A 50 -1.98 13.42 -6.31
N HIS A 51 -2.32 14.69 -6.09
CA HIS A 51 -2.74 15.62 -7.13
C HIS A 51 -1.53 16.42 -7.62
N GLU A 52 -1.06 16.14 -8.83
CA GLU A 52 -0.10 17.02 -9.53
C GLU A 52 -0.80 18.25 -10.12
N GLN A 53 -2.13 18.19 -10.29
CA GLN A 53 -2.98 19.26 -10.80
C GLN A 53 -4.21 19.47 -9.90
N PRO A 54 -4.80 20.70 -9.89
CA PRO A 54 -6.02 20.98 -9.14
C PRO A 54 -7.14 20.00 -9.49
N CYS A 55 -7.91 19.55 -8.50
CA CYS A 55 -9.05 18.68 -8.78
C CYS A 55 -10.09 19.46 -9.62
N PRO A 56 -10.56 18.91 -10.76
CA PRO A 56 -11.59 19.57 -11.55
C PRO A 56 -12.89 19.61 -10.74
N LEU A 57 -13.24 20.80 -10.28
CA LEU A 57 -14.48 21.07 -9.56
C LEU A 57 -15.68 20.59 -10.41
N PRO A 58 -16.58 19.75 -9.87
CA PRO A 58 -17.83 19.44 -10.53
C PRO A 58 -18.78 20.64 -10.35
N GLY A 59 -18.57 21.72 -11.10
CA GLY A 59 -19.47 22.87 -11.05
C GLY A 59 -18.81 24.22 -11.27
N ALA A 60 -18.30 24.45 -12.48
CA ALA A 60 -18.19 25.79 -13.03
C ALA A 60 -18.32 25.70 -14.56
N ALA A 61 -19.52 25.36 -15.02
CA ALA A 61 -19.92 25.68 -16.38
C ALA A 61 -20.11 27.20 -16.47
N ALA A 62 -19.00 27.92 -16.64
CA ALA A 62 -19.04 29.30 -17.12
C ALA A 62 -19.16 29.25 -18.64
N GLU A 63 -20.38 29.56 -19.08
CA GLU A 63 -20.85 29.79 -20.42
C GLU A 63 -19.89 30.68 -21.24
N ALA A 64 -19.12 30.08 -22.17
CA ALA A 64 -18.54 30.79 -23.32
C ALA A 64 -18.05 29.83 -24.42
N ALA A 65 -18.74 29.90 -25.57
CA ALA A 65 -18.32 29.55 -26.93
C ALA A 65 -18.16 28.07 -27.36
N PRO A 66 -18.66 27.70 -28.57
CA PRO A 66 -18.53 26.36 -29.12
C PRO A 66 -17.19 26.23 -29.83
N ALA A 67 -16.18 25.70 -29.16
CA ALA A 67 -14.92 25.32 -29.79
C ALA A 67 -14.48 23.94 -29.28
N ALA A 68 -14.47 22.99 -30.22
CA ALA A 68 -13.89 21.65 -30.15
C ALA A 68 -14.29 20.80 -28.94
N GLY A 69 -15.05 19.73 -29.19
CA GLY A 69 -15.47 18.76 -28.18
C GLY A 69 -14.32 18.31 -27.29
N THR A 70 -14.25 18.90 -26.10
CA THR A 70 -13.43 18.42 -24.99
C THR A 70 -14.04 17.09 -24.59
N VAL A 71 -13.45 16.01 -25.07
CA VAL A 71 -13.72 14.67 -24.54
C VAL A 71 -13.31 14.73 -23.07
N ILE A 72 -14.30 14.89 -22.20
CA ILE A 72 -14.13 14.72 -20.77
C ILE A 72 -13.77 13.25 -20.59
N MET A 73 -12.48 12.93 -20.59
CA MET A 73 -11.99 11.65 -20.13
C MET A 73 -12.24 11.65 -18.62
N ARG A 74 -13.45 11.21 -18.26
CA ARG A 74 -13.80 10.85 -16.89
C ARG A 74 -12.66 9.98 -16.39
N ALA A 75 -11.95 10.44 -15.36
CA ALA A 75 -10.90 9.63 -14.73
C ALA A 75 -11.54 8.28 -14.45
N ALA A 76 -11.05 7.24 -15.12
CA ALA A 76 -11.61 5.91 -14.99
C ALA A 76 -11.58 5.59 -13.49
N ALA A 77 -12.76 5.34 -12.92
CA ALA A 77 -12.82 4.89 -11.55
C ALA A 77 -11.88 3.70 -11.43
N VAL A 78 -10.99 3.72 -10.44
CA VAL A 78 -10.07 2.60 -10.21
C VAL A 78 -10.92 1.38 -9.90
N THR A 79 -11.07 0.52 -10.90
CA THR A 79 -11.76 -0.76 -10.75
C THR A 79 -10.77 -1.77 -10.21
N TYR A 80 -10.95 -2.12 -8.94
CA TYR A 80 -10.36 -3.30 -8.33
C TYR A 80 -11.17 -4.53 -8.77
N ALA A 81 -10.52 -5.63 -9.12
CA ALA A 81 -11.20 -6.90 -9.41
C ALA A 81 -11.75 -7.58 -8.16
N TYR A 82 -11.14 -7.34 -6.99
CA TYR A 82 -11.52 -7.99 -5.73
C TYR A 82 -11.95 -6.97 -4.67
N ASP A 83 -13.04 -7.28 -3.98
CA ASP A 83 -13.57 -6.48 -2.88
C ASP A 83 -12.97 -6.86 -1.53
N LEU A 84 -13.02 -5.94 -0.57
CA LEU A 84 -12.62 -6.21 0.81
C LEU A 84 -13.51 -7.31 1.41
N GLY A 85 -12.88 -8.29 2.05
CA GLY A 85 -13.53 -9.48 2.61
C GLY A 85 -13.76 -10.60 1.61
N GLN A 86 -13.54 -10.37 0.30
CA GLN A 86 -13.70 -11.41 -0.71
C GLN A 86 -12.63 -12.50 -0.51
N PRO A 87 -13.01 -13.79 -0.54
CA PRO A 87 -12.05 -14.89 -0.48
C PRO A 87 -11.33 -15.00 -1.83
N VAL A 88 -10.01 -14.89 -1.78
CA VAL A 88 -9.11 -15.06 -2.93
C VAL A 88 -7.98 -16.02 -2.54
N GLN A 89 -7.42 -16.67 -3.53
CA GLN A 89 -6.34 -17.63 -3.36
C GLN A 89 -5.11 -17.15 -4.13
N PRO A 90 -3.94 -16.99 -3.48
CA PRO A 90 -2.68 -16.77 -4.19
C PRO A 90 -2.30 -17.97 -5.04
N GLU A 91 -1.78 -17.75 -6.25
CA GLU A 91 -1.36 -18.84 -7.14
C GLU A 91 -0.29 -19.75 -6.49
N THR A 92 0.55 -19.18 -5.63
CA THR A 92 1.61 -19.91 -4.91
C THR A 92 1.11 -20.71 -3.71
N GLN A 93 -0.13 -20.50 -3.26
CA GLN A 93 -0.67 -21.12 -2.05
C GLN A 93 -1.97 -21.88 -2.34
N ASN A 94 -2.15 -23.05 -1.73
CA ASN A 94 -3.37 -23.83 -1.93
C ASN A 94 -4.51 -23.48 -0.94
N ARG A 95 -4.56 -22.24 -0.45
CA ARG A 95 -5.50 -21.81 0.60
C ARG A 95 -6.08 -20.44 0.28
N ALA A 96 -7.37 -20.31 0.53
CA ALA A 96 -8.11 -19.06 0.40
C ALA A 96 -7.92 -18.15 1.63
N TYR A 97 -7.79 -16.85 1.35
CA TYR A 97 -7.66 -15.78 2.33
C TYR A 97 -8.56 -14.62 1.95
N ALA A 98 -9.03 -13.86 2.93
CA ALA A 98 -9.85 -12.69 2.70
C ALA A 98 -8.97 -11.48 2.38
N VAL A 99 -9.38 -10.67 1.40
CA VAL A 99 -8.75 -9.37 1.14
C VAL A 99 -9.03 -8.42 2.30
N ILE A 100 -7.98 -7.92 2.96
CA ILE A 100 -8.10 -6.96 4.09
C ILE A 100 -7.74 -5.54 3.70
N TRP A 101 -7.07 -5.36 2.58
CA TRP A 101 -6.70 -4.04 2.08
C TRP A 101 -6.53 -4.06 0.56
N ARG A 102 -6.80 -2.91 -0.06
CA ARG A 102 -6.63 -2.67 -1.50
C ARG A 102 -5.95 -1.32 -1.71
N GLY A 103 -5.10 -1.23 -2.72
CA GLY A 103 -4.41 0.02 -3.07
C GLY A 103 -3.79 -0.02 -4.44
N GLN A 104 -3.09 1.06 -4.81
CA GLN A 104 -2.39 1.14 -6.08
C GLN A 104 -0.92 1.43 -5.82
N LEU A 105 -0.05 0.73 -6.55
CA LEU A 105 1.38 1.02 -6.60
C LEU A 105 1.75 1.62 -7.94
N LYS A 106 2.71 2.56 -7.92
CA LYS A 106 3.33 3.08 -9.14
C LYS A 106 4.49 2.18 -9.51
N GLU A 107 4.38 1.52 -10.65
CA GLU A 107 5.43 0.63 -11.18
C GLU A 107 5.91 1.13 -12.54
N ARG A 108 7.19 0.92 -12.84
CA ARG A 108 7.75 1.20 -14.15
C ARG A 108 7.62 -0.04 -15.03
N HIS A 109 6.97 0.10 -16.18
CA HIS A 109 6.85 -0.97 -17.17
C HIS A 109 8.24 -1.39 -17.67
N PRO A 110 8.57 -2.69 -17.73
CA PRO A 110 9.92 -3.15 -18.05
C PRO A 110 10.36 -2.77 -19.47
N ASP A 111 9.46 -2.90 -20.45
CA ASP A 111 9.82 -2.65 -21.86
C ASP A 111 9.82 -1.17 -22.24
N THR A 112 8.80 -0.41 -21.83
CA THR A 112 8.62 1.00 -22.24
C THR A 112 9.27 1.98 -21.27
N GLY A 113 9.55 1.55 -20.04
CA GLY A 113 10.03 2.41 -18.98
C GLY A 113 9.00 3.41 -18.48
N TRP A 114 7.72 3.33 -18.87
CA TRP A 114 6.70 4.27 -18.41
C TRP A 114 6.18 3.91 -17.03
N ILE A 115 5.84 4.91 -16.22
CA ILE A 115 5.24 4.70 -14.90
C ILE A 115 3.74 4.48 -15.10
N HIS A 116 3.23 3.36 -14.61
CA HIS A 116 1.82 3.01 -14.61
C HIS A 116 1.37 2.62 -13.20
N ARG A 117 0.06 2.59 -12.98
CA ARG A 117 -0.53 2.19 -11.70
C ARG A 117 -0.97 0.74 -11.78
N VAL A 118 -0.58 -0.06 -10.80
CA VAL A 118 -0.96 -1.46 -10.66
C VAL A 118 -1.80 -1.62 -9.41
N ASN A 119 -2.93 -2.31 -9.54
CA ASN A 119 -3.78 -2.64 -8.40
C ASN A 119 -3.10 -3.72 -7.55
N VAL A 120 -3.09 -3.51 -6.24
CA VAL A 120 -2.54 -4.46 -5.28
C VAL A 120 -3.50 -4.73 -4.13
N TYR A 121 -3.38 -5.92 -3.58
CA TYR A 121 -4.25 -6.46 -2.55
C TYR A 121 -3.41 -7.03 -1.41
N ARG A 122 -3.91 -6.93 -0.20
CA ARG A 122 -3.30 -7.58 0.96
C ARG A 122 -4.28 -8.55 1.57
N LEU A 123 -3.79 -9.71 1.98
CA LEU A 123 -4.59 -10.82 2.48
C LEU A 123 -4.47 -10.98 3.99
N ASN A 124 -5.41 -11.71 4.59
CA ASN A 124 -5.39 -12.08 6.01
C ASN A 124 -4.59 -13.36 6.32
N ASP A 125 -3.50 -13.59 5.60
CA ASP A 125 -2.63 -14.76 5.76
C ASP A 125 -1.58 -14.59 6.88
N GLY A 126 -1.50 -13.39 7.48
CA GLY A 126 -0.54 -13.04 8.52
C GLY A 126 0.74 -12.38 8.00
N TYR A 127 0.87 -12.22 6.68
CA TYR A 127 2.01 -11.55 6.06
C TYR A 127 1.71 -10.08 5.76
N TRP A 128 2.77 -9.32 5.45
CA TRP A 128 2.69 -7.91 5.06
C TRP A 128 2.86 -7.71 3.55
N ASP A 129 2.87 -8.79 2.80
CA ASP A 129 3.08 -8.78 1.35
C ASP A 129 1.83 -8.27 0.63
N CYS A 130 2.07 -7.60 -0.49
CA CYS A 130 1.04 -7.13 -1.41
C CYS A 130 1.06 -8.01 -2.65
N TYR A 131 -0.11 -8.49 -3.04
CA TYR A 131 -0.31 -9.33 -4.22
C TYR A 131 -0.90 -8.50 -5.35
N ARG A 132 -0.46 -8.78 -6.58
CA ARG A 132 -1.06 -8.22 -7.78
C ARG A 132 -2.34 -8.95 -8.13
N GLU A 133 -3.11 -8.37 -9.04
CA GLU A 133 -4.38 -8.95 -9.48
C GLU A 133 -4.17 -10.29 -10.19
N GLU A 134 -3.12 -10.38 -11.01
CA GLU A 134 -2.75 -11.58 -11.77
C GLU A 134 -2.23 -12.74 -10.91
N GLU A 135 -1.81 -12.46 -9.66
CA GLU A 135 -1.30 -13.47 -8.73
C GLU A 135 -2.42 -14.09 -7.87
N LEU A 136 -3.64 -13.57 -8.00
CA LEU A 136 -4.81 -13.95 -7.22
C LEU A 136 -5.89 -14.55 -8.11
N GLN A 137 -6.53 -15.59 -7.61
CA GLN A 137 -7.72 -16.17 -8.21
C GLN A 137 -8.88 -16.21 -7.21
N VAL A 138 -10.11 -16.22 -7.71
CA VAL A 138 -11.29 -16.45 -6.86
C VAL A 138 -11.23 -17.88 -6.32
N ALA A 139 -11.41 -18.02 -5.01
CA ALA A 139 -11.40 -19.31 -4.31
C ALA A 139 -12.70 -20.11 -4.44
#